data_AF-E0S684-F1
#
_entry.id   AF-E0S684-F1
#
_cell.length_a   1.000
_cell.length_b   1.000
_cell.length_c   1.000
_cell.angle_alpha   90.00
_cell.angle_beta   90.00
_cell.angle_gamma   90.00
#
_symmetry.space_group_name_H-M   'P 1'
#
loop_
_entity.id
_entity.type
_entity.pdbx_description
1 polymer ?
#
loop_
_entity_poly.entity_id
_entity_poly.type
_entity_poly.pdbx_seq_one_letter_code
_entity_poly.pdbx_strand_id
1 'polypeptide(L)'
;MSIGDYALVIFETTGNSFAIGCSMAFASSMFKQREEQPHSRLSLRRGGELAKHAMIYSSLYYGLRAIRATGWIRHLAPPFIASFTCGIRNGRGFGVRSGLNGVASSLMQEVVNKMKWS
;
A
#
# COMPACT_ATOMS: atom_id res chain seq x y z
N MET A 1 12.42 -2.88 19.89
CA MET A 1 11.99 -1.92 18.86
C MET A 1 11.13 -0.88 19.56
N SER A 2 11.67 0.34 19.69
CA SER A 2 11.02 1.48 20.31
C SER A 2 9.89 2.01 19.41
N ILE A 3 8.97 2.80 19.97
CA ILE A 3 7.95 3.52 19.18
C ILE A 3 8.60 4.42 18.11
N GLY A 4 9.76 5.00 18.41
CA GLY A 4 10.54 5.78 17.45
C GLY A 4 11.01 4.97 16.24
N ASP A 5 11.42 3.71 16.45
CA ASP A 5 11.85 2.81 15.37
C ASP A 5 10.68 2.47 14.44
N TYR A 6 9.48 2.25 15.00
CA TYR A 6 8.29 2.00 14.21
C TYR A 6 7.87 3.21 13.39
N ALA A 7 7.91 4.41 13.98
CA ALA A 7 7.60 5.64 13.27
C ALA A 7 8.56 5.86 12.10
N LEU A 8 9.86 5.67 12.33
CA LEU A 8 10.89 5.83 11.30
C LEU A 8 10.67 4.86 10.12
N VAL A 9 10.41 3.58 10.41
CA VAL A 9 10.15 2.59 9.35
C VAL A 9 8.86 2.89 8.58
N ILE A 10 7.80 3.37 9.27
CA ILE A 10 6.56 3.80 8.61
C ILE A 10 6.83 4.99 7.68
N PHE A 11 7.57 5.99 8.14
CA PHE A 11 7.92 7.16 7.33
C PHE A 11 8.76 6.79 6.12
N GLU A 12 9.78 5.96 6.31
CA GLU A 12 10.66 5.50 5.24
C GLU A 12 9.88 4.70 4.19
N THR A 13 9.03 3.75 4.64
CA THR A 13 8.19 2.95 3.73
C THR A 13 7.19 3.82 2.97
N THR A 14 6.63 4.84 3.64
CA THR A 14 5.69 5.79 3.03
C THR A 14 6.39 6.67 2.00
N GLY A 15 7.58 7.21 2.33
CA GLY A 15 8.39 8.02 1.44
C GLY A 15 8.87 7.26 0.20
N ASN A 16 9.33 6.03 0.38
CA ASN A 16 9.74 5.15 -0.72
C ASN A 16 8.56 4.85 -1.65
N SER A 17 7.39 4.54 -1.09
CA SER A 17 6.18 4.28 -1.88
C SER A 17 5.69 5.52 -2.62
N PHE A 18 5.82 6.71 -2.01
CA PHE A 18 5.54 7.99 -2.66
C PHE A 18 6.46 8.22 -3.86
N ALA A 19 7.77 8.05 -3.67
CA ALA A 19 8.77 8.23 -4.71
C ALA A 19 8.52 7.27 -5.88
N ILE A 20 8.31 5.98 -5.59
CA ILE A 20 7.98 4.96 -6.61
C ILE A 20 6.70 5.35 -7.37
N GLY A 21 5.65 5.76 -6.66
CA GLY A 21 4.38 6.14 -7.30
C GLY A 21 4.49 7.37 -8.19
N CYS A 22 5.26 8.37 -7.77
CA CYS A 22 5.58 9.55 -8.58
C CYS A 22 6.40 9.16 -9.82
N SER A 23 7.46 8.38 -9.66
CA SER A 23 8.32 7.94 -10.76
C SER A 23 7.57 7.07 -11.76
N MET A 24 6.70 6.18 -11.32
CA MET A 24 5.93 5.30 -12.19
C MET A 24 4.87 6.08 -12.98
N ALA A 25 4.22 7.08 -12.36
CA ALA A 25 3.29 7.97 -13.05
C ALA A 25 4.01 8.85 -14.08
N PHE A 26 5.21 9.35 -13.73
CA PHE A 26 6.05 10.10 -14.64
C PHE A 26 6.52 9.24 -15.83
N ALA A 27 7.03 8.03 -15.58
CA ALA A 27 7.40 7.09 -16.62
C ALA A 27 6.21 6.74 -17.52
N SER A 28 5.04 6.45 -16.93
CA SER A 28 3.82 6.17 -17.69
C SER A 28 3.38 7.33 -18.58
N SER A 29 3.66 8.58 -18.18
CA SER A 29 3.38 9.75 -19.02
C SER A 29 4.36 9.88 -20.20
N MET A 30 5.61 9.47 -20.03
CA MET A 30 6.60 9.44 -21.13
C MET A 30 6.23 8.41 -22.21
N PHE A 31 5.62 7.29 -21.83
CA PHE A 31 5.17 6.26 -22.77
C PHE A 31 3.81 6.57 -23.42
N LYS A 32 2.97 7.40 -22.78
CA LYS A 32 1.71 7.85 -23.37
C LYS A 32 1.93 9.13 -24.16
N GLN A 33 2.29 8.98 -25.44
CA GLN A 33 2.13 10.07 -26.40
C GLN A 33 0.68 10.56 -26.34
N ARG A 34 0.51 11.88 -26.16
CA ARG A 34 -0.75 12.62 -26.38
C ARG A 34 -1.76 12.55 -25.22
N GLU A 35 -1.61 13.40 -24.22
CA GLU A 35 -2.76 14.11 -23.58
C GLU A 35 -2.27 15.24 -22.67
N GLU A 36 -2.77 16.46 -22.95
CA GLU A 36 -2.45 17.73 -22.29
C GLU A 36 -3.06 17.86 -20.88
N GLN A 37 -2.77 16.92 -19.97
CA GLN A 37 -3.12 17.09 -18.56
C GLN A 37 -1.93 17.68 -17.78
N PRO A 38 -2.14 18.50 -16.73
CA PRO A 38 -1.05 19.03 -15.91
C PRO A 38 -0.26 17.88 -15.25
N HIS A 39 0.89 17.55 -15.84
CA HIS A 39 1.69 16.34 -15.57
C HIS A 39 2.12 16.21 -14.10
N SER A 40 2.30 17.34 -13.42
CA SER A 40 2.68 17.39 -12.00
C SER A 40 1.57 16.93 -11.06
N ARG A 41 0.31 17.29 -11.34
CA ARG A 41 -0.83 16.96 -10.46
C ARG A 41 -1.17 15.48 -10.49
N LEU A 42 -1.07 14.85 -11.67
CA LEU A 42 -1.34 13.41 -11.81
C LEU A 42 -0.28 12.56 -11.11
N SER A 43 1.00 12.93 -11.25
CA SER A 43 2.12 12.22 -10.63
C SER A 43 2.09 12.34 -9.11
N LEU A 44 1.87 13.55 -8.58
CA LEU A 44 1.70 13.77 -7.14
C LEU A 44 0.49 13.03 -6.58
N ARG A 45 -0.61 12.96 -7.33
CA ARG A 45 -1.82 12.24 -6.90
C ARG A 45 -1.58 10.73 -6.85
N ARG A 46 -0.91 10.15 -7.85
CA ARG A 46 -0.55 8.72 -7.91
C ARG A 46 0.44 8.34 -6.81
N GLY A 47 1.49 9.15 -6.63
CA GLY A 47 2.44 9.00 -5.52
C GLY A 47 1.75 9.11 -4.17
N GLY A 48 0.89 10.10 -3.97
CA GLY A 48 0.13 10.29 -2.73
C GLY A 48 -0.83 9.14 -2.42
N GLU A 49 -1.48 8.56 -3.43
CA GLU A 49 -2.35 7.39 -3.24
C GLU A 49 -1.55 6.16 -2.81
N LEU A 50 -0.39 5.91 -3.42
CA LEU A 50 0.53 4.83 -3.01
C LEU A 50 1.10 5.06 -1.60
N ALA A 51 1.51 6.28 -1.30
CA ALA A 51 2.01 6.67 0.02
C ALA A 51 0.94 6.46 1.10
N LYS A 52 -0.30 6.89 0.86
CA LYS A 52 -1.43 6.66 1.76
C LYS A 52 -1.64 5.16 2.00
N HIS A 53 -1.57 4.36 0.93
CA HIS A 53 -1.70 2.91 1.01
C HIS A 53 -0.64 2.28 1.92
N ALA A 54 0.62 2.65 1.69
CA ALA A 54 1.77 2.16 2.46
C ALA A 54 1.74 2.62 3.92
N MET A 55 1.33 3.86 4.17
CA MET A 55 1.20 4.43 5.50
C MET A 55 0.12 3.72 6.32
N ILE A 56 -1.07 3.51 5.74
CA ILE A 56 -2.18 2.79 6.40
C ILE A 56 -1.75 1.36 6.71
N TYR A 57 -1.18 0.66 5.73
CA TYR A 57 -0.72 -0.72 5.90
C TYR A 57 0.33 -0.81 7.03
N SER A 58 1.37 0.02 6.98
CA SER A 58 2.49 -0.03 7.94
C SER A 58 2.03 0.37 9.34
N SER A 59 1.17 1.39 9.46
CA SER A 59 0.62 1.82 10.75
C SER A 59 -0.22 0.74 11.41
N LEU A 60 -1.08 0.05 10.64
CA LEU A 60 -1.86 -1.08 11.13
C LEU A 60 -0.97 -2.28 11.48
N TYR A 61 0.00 -2.61 10.63
CA TYR A 61 0.87 -3.75 10.86
C TYR A 61 1.74 -3.57 12.13
N TYR A 62 2.38 -2.42 12.27
CA TYR A 62 3.22 -2.12 13.43
C TYR A 62 2.39 -1.79 14.69
N GLY A 63 1.22 -1.16 14.54
CA GLY A 63 0.28 -0.96 15.64
C GLY A 63 -0.23 -2.29 16.21
N LEU A 64 -0.65 -3.21 15.35
CA LEU A 64 -1.03 -4.58 15.74
C LEU A 64 0.14 -5.34 16.37
N ARG A 65 1.37 -5.12 15.89
CA ARG A 65 2.58 -5.69 16.50
C ARG A 65 2.86 -5.11 17.89
N ALA A 66 2.64 -3.81 18.10
CA ALA A 66 2.85 -3.14 19.38
C ALA A 66 1.89 -3.64 20.47
N ILE A 67 0.62 -3.89 20.12
CA ILE A 67 -0.38 -4.49 21.04
C ILE A 67 -0.27 -6.02 21.14
N ARG A 68 0.77 -6.64 20.55
CA ARG A 68 0.98 -8.09 20.50
C ARG A 68 -0.23 -8.87 19.95
N ALA A 69 -0.98 -8.29 19.02
CA ALA A 69 -2.02 -9.02 18.32
C ALA A 69 -1.38 -10.19 17.53
N THR A 70 -1.74 -11.41 17.88
CA THR A 70 -1.23 -12.64 17.27
C THR A 70 -2.27 -13.27 16.34
N GLY A 71 -1.80 -13.98 15.32
CA GLY A 71 -2.63 -14.76 14.41
C GLY A 71 -3.08 -14.01 13.16
N TRP A 72 -4.11 -14.55 12.50
CA TRP A 72 -4.57 -14.15 11.17
C TRP A 72 -4.95 -12.67 11.06
N ILE A 73 -5.45 -12.06 12.14
CA ILE A 73 -5.81 -10.63 12.17
C ILE A 73 -4.61 -9.74 11.83
N ARG A 74 -3.41 -10.07 12.31
CA ARG A 74 -2.20 -9.28 12.04
C ARG A 74 -1.76 -9.33 10.57
N HIS A 75 -2.06 -10.43 9.87
CA HIS A 75 -1.64 -10.63 8.48
C HIS A 75 -2.74 -10.25 7.48
N LEU A 76 -4.01 -10.41 7.84
CA LEU A 76 -5.15 -10.15 6.95
C LEU A 76 -5.71 -8.73 7.11
N ALA A 77 -5.73 -8.18 8.32
CA ALA A 77 -6.35 -6.86 8.55
C ALA A 77 -5.58 -5.71 7.88
N PRO A 78 -4.23 -5.63 7.95
CA PRO A 78 -3.50 -4.55 7.28
C PRO A 78 -3.71 -4.49 5.76
N PRO A 79 -3.58 -5.59 4.98
CA PRO A 79 -3.80 -5.54 3.54
C PRO A 79 -5.28 -5.33 3.19
N PHE A 80 -6.21 -5.88 3.97
CA PHE A 80 -7.64 -5.64 3.76
C PHE A 80 -8.00 -4.16 3.95
N ILE A 81 -7.64 -3.57 5.09
CA ILE A 81 -8.02 -2.20 5.45
C ILE A 81 -7.33 -1.19 4.53
N ALA A 82 -6.06 -1.42 4.17
CA ALA A 82 -5.35 -0.54 3.25
C ALA A 82 -6.05 -0.53 1.87
N SER A 83 -6.34 -1.70 1.31
CA SER A 83 -6.99 -1.83 -0.02
C SER A 83 -8.45 -1.41 -0.02
N PHE A 84 -9.16 -1.66 1.08
CA PHE A 84 -10.51 -1.16 1.29
C PHE A 84 -10.54 0.38 1.32
N THR A 85 -9.62 1.00 2.06
CA THR A 85 -9.56 2.47 2.20
C THR A 85 -9.24 3.18 0.89
N CYS A 86 -8.50 2.53 -0.02
CA CYS A 86 -8.26 3.05 -1.35
C CYS A 86 -9.42 2.76 -2.30
N GLY A 87 -10.03 1.58 -2.22
CA GLY A 87 -11.17 1.19 -3.06
C GLY A 87 -12.48 1.91 -2.72
N ILE A 88 -12.70 2.33 -1.47
CA ILE A 88 -13.96 2.96 -1.03
C ILE A 88 -14.23 4.29 -1.75
N ARG A 89 -13.17 4.96 -2.23
CA ARG A 89 -13.28 6.19 -3.04
C ARG A 89 -14.05 5.96 -4.36
N ASN A 90 -14.06 4.72 -4.85
CA ASN A 90 -14.79 4.30 -6.06
C ASN A 90 -16.13 3.62 -5.73
N GLY A 91 -16.57 3.67 -4.47
CA GLY A 91 -17.81 3.06 -3.99
C GLY A 91 -17.60 1.89 -3.03
N ARG A 92 -18.60 1.64 -2.19
CA ARG A 92 -18.54 0.61 -1.12
C ARG A 92 -18.26 -0.81 -1.66
N GLY A 93 -18.92 -1.21 -2.75
CA GLY A 93 -18.70 -2.52 -3.37
C GLY A 93 -17.29 -2.68 -3.94
N PHE A 94 -16.72 -1.61 -4.50
CA PHE A 94 -15.35 -1.59 -5.01
C PHE A 94 -14.32 -1.64 -3.87
N GLY A 95 -14.61 -1.00 -2.74
CA GLY A 95 -13.85 -1.11 -1.50
C GLY A 95 -13.72 -2.54 -1.01
N VAL A 96 -14.84 -3.27 -0.87
CA VAL A 96 -14.82 -4.66 -0.40
C VAL A 96 -14.04 -5.57 -1.35
N ARG A 97 -14.26 -5.44 -2.66
CA ARG A 97 -13.54 -6.22 -3.67
C ARG A 97 -12.03 -5.94 -3.66
N SER A 98 -11.65 -4.68 -3.46
CA SER A 98 -10.24 -4.29 -3.33
C SER A 98 -9.62 -4.84 -2.05
N GLY A 99 -10.35 -4.81 -0.92
CA GLY A 99 -9.93 -5.42 0.35
C GLY A 99 -9.64 -6.92 0.20
N LEU A 100 -10.55 -7.66 -0.43
CA LEU A 100 -10.38 -9.09 -0.70
C LEU A 100 -9.19 -9.37 -1.62
N ASN A 101 -9.01 -8.58 -2.69
CA ASN A 101 -7.84 -8.69 -3.56
C ASN A 101 -6.52 -8.41 -2.81
N GLY A 102 -6.51 -7.46 -1.88
CA GLY A 102 -5.34 -7.18 -1.05
C GLY A 102 -4.92 -8.37 -0.18
N VAL A 103 -5.91 -9.04 0.41
CA VAL A 103 -5.70 -10.27 1.18
C VAL A 103 -5.18 -11.40 0.29
N ALA A 104 -5.82 -11.63 -0.86
CA ALA A 104 -5.40 -12.67 -1.80
C ALA A 104 -3.96 -12.44 -2.30
N SER A 105 -3.60 -11.19 -2.59
CA SER A 105 -2.24 -10.83 -3.03
C SER A 105 -1.20 -11.07 -1.94
N SER A 106 -1.52 -10.78 -0.67
CA SER A 106 -0.64 -11.07 0.47
C SER A 106 -0.43 -12.57 0.68
N LEU A 107 -1.51 -13.36 0.57
CA LEU A 107 -1.43 -14.82 0.64
C LEU A 107 -0.58 -15.39 -0.51
N MET A 108 -0.73 -14.86 -1.72
CA MET A 108 0.07 -15.29 -2.87
C MET A 108 1.55 -14.96 -2.68
N GLN A 109 1.89 -13.79 -2.14
CA GLN A 109 3.28 -13.46 -1.79
C GLN A 109 3.84 -14.40 -0.72
N GLU A 110 3.04 -14.78 0.27
CA GLU A 110 3.46 -15.72 1.30
C GLU A 110 3.76 -17.12 0.73
N VAL A 111 2.91 -17.58 -0.19
CA VAL A 111 3.11 -18.85 -0.91
C VAL A 111 4.36 -18.81 -1.79
N VAL A 112 4.56 -17.72 -2.54
CA VAL A 112 5.77 -17.53 -3.38
C VAL A 112 7.04 -17.48 -2.53
N ASN A 113 7.00 -16.79 -1.37
CA ASN A 113 8.13 -16.74 -0.46
C ASN A 113 8.46 -18.12 0.13
N LYS A 114 7.44 -18.93 0.47
CA LYS A 114 7.66 -20.32 0.90
C LYS A 114 8.27 -21.20 -0.20
N MET A 115 7.86 -21.02 -1.45
CA MET A 115 8.43 -21.77 -2.59
C MET A 115 9.88 -21.35 -2.92
N LYS A 116 10.26 -20.09 -2.71
CA LYS A 116 11.64 -19.63 -2.95
C LYS A 116 12.64 -20.11 -1.91
N TRP A 117 12.17 -20.55 -0.74
CA TRP A 117 12.98 -20.96 0.40
C TRP A 117 12.84 -22.48 0.70
N SER A 118 12.25 -23.23 -0.23
CA SER A 118 12.15 -24.69 -0.20
C SER A 118 12.87 -25.32 -1.38
#